data_AF-A0A1H3EXJ4-F1
#
_entry.id   AF-A0A1H3EXJ4-F1
#
_cell.length_a   1.000
_cell.length_b   1.000
_cell.length_c   1.000
_cell.angle_alpha   90.00
_cell.angle_beta   90.00
_cell.angle_gamma   90.00
#
_symmetry.space_group_name_H-M   'P 1'
#
loop_
_entity.id
_entity.type
_entity.pdbx_description
1 polymer ?
#
loop_
_entity_poly.entity_id
_entity_poly.type
_entity_poly.pdbx_seq_one_letter_code
_entity_poly.pdbx_strand_id
1 'polypeptide(L)'
;MTDVVRKVTGLPASWWLSGGFAIDQFLGFDSRPHGDIDVTVVRSDCPVVYDAIAGRLEVWMARDGDHSPAASMEVDDTVDSLWARAPGRGAWLLQANLEDVAGGNWTYRRDPRVRRPVRGVTWHSGRVPCVARGVQLLWKAAAPAGEGQDRL
;
A
#
# COMPACT_ATOMS: atom_id res chain seq x y z
N MET A 1 11.67 -8.77 -10.17
CA MET A 1 11.93 -7.45 -9.55
C MET A 1 11.65 -6.26 -10.45
N THR A 2 12.36 -6.16 -11.59
CA THR A 2 12.31 -5.00 -12.50
C THR A 2 10.90 -4.66 -12.94
N ASP A 3 10.05 -5.67 -13.15
CA ASP A 3 8.67 -5.46 -13.60
C ASP A 3 7.74 -4.92 -12.53
N VAL A 4 7.94 -5.26 -11.25
CA VAL A 4 7.16 -4.72 -10.13
C VAL A 4 7.45 -3.24 -9.96
N VAL A 5 8.74 -2.89 -9.88
CA VAL A 5 9.20 -1.50 -9.74
C VAL A 5 8.74 -0.66 -10.93
N ARG A 6 8.86 -1.18 -12.17
CA ARG A 6 8.40 -0.46 -13.38
C ARG A 6 6.92 -0.11 -13.35
N LYS A 7 6.08 -0.97 -12.78
CA LYS A 7 4.63 -0.73 -12.68
C LYS A 7 4.28 0.40 -11.71
N VAL A 8 5.13 0.67 -10.72
CA VAL A 8 4.87 1.68 -9.67
C VAL A 8 5.74 2.94 -9.77
N THR A 9 6.83 2.91 -10.54
CA THR A 9 7.71 4.09 -10.76
C THR A 9 7.05 5.29 -11.44
N GLY A 10 5.82 5.14 -11.95
CA GLY A 10 5.06 6.23 -12.57
C GLY A 10 4.21 7.05 -11.60
N LEU A 11 4.16 6.70 -10.31
CA LEU A 11 3.37 7.44 -9.32
C LEU A 11 4.00 8.79 -9.00
N PRO A 12 3.25 9.92 -9.08
CA PRO A 12 3.76 11.26 -8.81
C PRO A 12 3.81 11.58 -7.31
N ALA A 13 4.24 10.61 -6.48
CA ALA A 13 4.22 10.70 -5.02
C ALA A 13 5.42 9.95 -4.42
N SER A 14 5.73 10.23 -3.16
CA SER A 14 6.62 9.36 -2.41
C SER A 14 5.93 8.04 -2.14
N TRP A 15 6.59 6.93 -2.48
CA TRP A 15 6.04 5.60 -2.27
C TRP A 15 7.10 4.65 -1.71
N TRP A 16 6.62 3.61 -1.04
CA TRP A 16 7.42 2.49 -0.55
C TRP A 16 6.77 1.19 -1.00
N LEU A 17 7.56 0.26 -1.51
CA LEU A 17 7.10 -1.10 -1.72
C LEU A 17 6.69 -1.69 -0.37
N SER A 18 5.50 -2.28 -0.31
CA SER A 18 4.96 -2.92 0.90
C SER A 18 4.52 -4.35 0.64
N GLY A 19 3.85 -4.97 1.62
CA GLY A 19 3.27 -6.30 1.49
C GLY A 19 4.26 -7.41 1.08
N GLY A 20 3.76 -8.37 0.31
CA GLY A 20 4.48 -9.61 -0.03
C GLY A 20 5.80 -9.35 -0.75
N PHE A 21 5.81 -8.49 -1.77
CA PHE A 21 7.02 -8.17 -2.53
C PHE A 21 8.10 -7.47 -1.69
N ALA A 22 7.72 -6.65 -0.71
CA ALA A 22 8.68 -6.03 0.22
C ALA A 22 9.28 -7.04 1.20
N ILE A 23 8.51 -8.06 1.60
CA ILE A 23 9.03 -9.18 2.40
C ILE A 23 10.02 -9.99 1.57
N ASP A 24 9.69 -10.30 0.32
CA ASP A 24 10.58 -11.05 -0.58
C ASP A 24 11.87 -10.27 -0.89
N GLN A 25 11.79 -8.93 -1.00
CA GLN A 25 13.00 -8.10 -1.08
C GLN A 25 13.93 -8.37 0.09
N PHE A 26 13.36 -8.42 1.28
CA PHE A 26 14.12 -8.61 2.49
C PHE A 26 14.71 -10.02 2.57
N LEU A 27 13.94 -11.03 2.16
CA LEU A 27 14.38 -12.44 2.14
C LEU A 27 15.45 -12.71 1.08
N GLY A 28 15.47 -11.93 -0.01
CA GLY A 28 16.38 -12.12 -1.14
C GLY A 28 15.96 -13.22 -2.10
N PHE A 29 14.75 -13.78 -1.94
CA PHE A 29 14.14 -14.75 -2.85
C PHE A 29 12.62 -14.58 -2.88
N ASP A 30 12.00 -15.04 -3.96
CA ASP A 30 10.54 -15.04 -4.10
C ASP A 30 9.95 -16.17 -3.25
N SER A 31 9.17 -15.85 -2.22
CA SER A 31 8.67 -16.84 -1.26
C SER A 31 7.39 -17.54 -1.74
N ARG A 32 6.59 -16.85 -2.56
CA ARG A 32 5.34 -17.34 -3.16
C ARG A 32 4.95 -16.49 -4.38
N PRO A 33 4.00 -16.94 -5.20
CA PRO A 33 3.32 -16.06 -6.15
C PRO A 33 2.58 -14.92 -5.42
N HIS A 34 2.64 -13.71 -5.98
CA HIS A 34 1.90 -12.53 -5.49
C HIS A 34 0.79 -12.17 -6.48
N GLY A 35 -0.42 -11.92 -5.97
CA GLY A 35 -1.60 -11.61 -6.78
C GLY A 35 -1.61 -10.17 -7.29
N ASP A 36 -1.02 -9.26 -6.52
CA ASP A 36 -1.00 -7.82 -6.73
C ASP A 36 0.29 -7.21 -6.19
N ILE A 37 0.48 -5.92 -6.46
CA ILE A 37 1.61 -5.14 -5.95
C ILE A 37 1.11 -4.23 -4.83
N ASP A 38 1.71 -4.34 -3.65
CA ASP A 38 1.46 -3.43 -2.55
C ASP A 38 2.46 -2.27 -2.56
N VAL A 39 1.96 -1.05 -2.49
CA VAL A 39 2.74 0.13 -2.12
C VAL A 39 2.11 0.85 -0.95
N THR A 40 2.90 1.68 -0.30
CA THR A 40 2.47 2.64 0.72
C THR A 40 2.78 4.03 0.22
N VAL A 41 1.82 4.95 0.36
CA VAL A 41 1.94 6.36 0.00
C VAL A 41 1.51 7.22 1.18
N VAL A 42 1.94 8.49 1.17
CA VAL A 42 1.46 9.46 2.16
C VAL A 42 0.00 9.78 1.87
N ARG A 43 -0.86 9.76 2.88
CA ARG A 43 -2.29 10.06 2.73
C ARG A 43 -2.56 11.39 2.02
N SER A 44 -1.76 12.43 2.30
CA SER A 44 -1.89 13.74 1.64
C SER A 44 -1.63 13.70 0.13
N ASP A 45 -0.91 12.68 -0.36
CA ASP A 45 -0.62 12.48 -1.78
C ASP A 45 -1.69 11.61 -2.47
N CYS A 46 -2.71 11.16 -1.74
CA CYS A 46 -3.77 10.31 -2.30
C CYS A 46 -4.45 10.93 -3.54
N PRO A 47 -4.75 12.25 -3.59
CA PRO A 47 -5.33 12.84 -4.80
C PRO A 47 -4.44 12.71 -6.04
N VAL A 48 -3.13 13.00 -5.91
CA VAL A 48 -2.22 12.89 -7.04
C VAL A 48 -1.96 11.44 -7.46
N VAL A 49 -2.03 10.50 -6.52
CA VAL A 49 -1.97 9.06 -6.79
C VAL A 49 -3.21 8.60 -7.54
N TYR A 50 -4.41 8.99 -7.08
CA TYR A 50 -5.68 8.66 -7.73
C TYR A 50 -5.72 9.18 -9.17
N ASP A 51 -5.41 10.45 -9.40
CA ASP A 51 -5.43 11.06 -10.73
C ASP A 51 -4.47 10.36 -11.71
N ALA A 52 -3.33 9.88 -11.21
CA ALA A 52 -2.36 9.15 -12.02
C ALA A 52 -2.87 7.77 -12.50
N ILE A 53 -3.83 7.16 -11.80
CA ILE A 53 -4.30 5.80 -12.07
C ILE A 53 -5.73 5.74 -12.62
N ALA A 54 -6.62 6.65 -12.22
CA ALA A 54 -8.05 6.61 -12.55
C ALA A 54 -8.37 6.74 -14.06
N GLY A 55 -7.48 7.34 -14.84
CA GLY A 55 -7.63 7.42 -16.30
C GLY A 55 -7.26 6.14 -17.06
N ARG A 56 -6.71 5.13 -16.39
CA ARG A 56 -6.19 3.90 -17.03
C ARG A 56 -6.67 2.61 -16.37
N LEU A 57 -7.03 2.68 -15.08
CA LEU A 57 -7.42 1.54 -14.26
C LEU A 57 -8.78 1.82 -13.61
N GLU A 58 -9.53 0.76 -13.33
CA GLU A 58 -10.65 0.83 -12.39
C GLU A 58 -10.08 1.01 -10.99
N VAL A 59 -10.50 2.08 -10.30
CA VAL A 59 -10.04 2.40 -8.95
C VAL A 59 -11.16 2.15 -7.96
N TRP A 60 -10.78 1.56 -6.84
CA TRP A 60 -11.63 1.24 -5.71
C TRP A 60 -11.01 1.80 -4.44
N MET A 61 -11.83 2.16 -3.48
CA MET A 61 -11.39 2.52 -2.13
C MET A 61 -11.70 1.37 -1.19
N ALA A 62 -10.79 1.06 -0.28
CA ALA A 62 -11.06 0.14 0.81
C ALA A 62 -11.13 0.88 2.14
N ARG A 63 -12.13 0.54 2.96
CA ARG A 63 -12.35 1.06 4.32
C ARG A 63 -12.50 -0.15 5.23
N ASP A 64 -11.56 -0.38 6.14
CA ASP A 64 -11.57 -1.55 7.05
C ASP A 64 -11.82 -2.89 6.33
N GLY A 65 -11.28 -3.05 5.12
CA GLY A 65 -11.42 -4.26 4.30
C GLY A 65 -12.59 -4.25 3.30
N ASP A 66 -13.55 -3.32 3.42
CA ASP A 66 -14.68 -3.21 2.50
C ASP A 66 -14.31 -2.37 1.27
N HIS A 67 -14.43 -2.96 0.08
CA HIS A 67 -14.14 -2.30 -1.20
C HIS A 67 -15.38 -1.66 -1.83
N SER A 68 -15.24 -0.41 -2.28
CA SER A 68 -16.26 0.28 -3.09
C SER A 68 -15.63 0.99 -4.29
N PRO A 69 -16.34 1.10 -5.43
CA PRO A 69 -15.84 1.84 -6.58
C PRO A 69 -15.58 3.31 -6.24
N ALA A 70 -14.44 3.84 -6.69
CA ALA A 70 -14.06 5.22 -6.46
C ALA A 70 -14.57 6.12 -7.61
N ALA A 71 -15.79 6.64 -7.47
CA ALA A 71 -16.43 7.49 -8.50
C ALA A 71 -15.73 8.84 -8.72
N SER A 72 -15.10 9.37 -7.67
CA SER A 72 -14.31 10.60 -7.68
C SER A 72 -13.23 10.53 -6.61
N MET A 73 -12.32 11.51 -6.60
CA MET A 73 -11.36 11.64 -5.52
C MET A 73 -11.94 12.36 -4.30
N GLU A 74 -12.66 11.61 -3.48
CA GLU A 74 -13.05 12.02 -2.13
C GLU A 74 -12.51 11.01 -1.13
N VAL A 75 -11.44 11.40 -0.44
CA VAL A 75 -10.77 10.55 0.56
C VAL A 75 -10.84 11.24 1.90
N ASP A 76 -11.78 10.79 2.71
CA ASP A 76 -11.79 11.08 4.13
C ASP A 76 -10.76 10.20 4.87
N ASP A 77 -10.68 10.37 6.19
CA ASP A 77 -9.75 9.67 7.08
C ASP A 77 -10.06 8.17 7.24
N THR A 78 -11.23 7.70 6.83
CA THR A 78 -11.65 6.30 6.95
C THR A 78 -11.24 5.43 5.75
N VAL A 79 -10.76 6.02 4.65
CA VAL A 79 -10.17 5.25 3.54
C VAL A 79 -8.78 4.77 3.93
N ASP A 80 -8.57 3.46 3.88
CA ASP A 80 -7.30 2.84 4.24
C ASP A 80 -6.36 2.65 3.05
N SER A 81 -6.92 2.39 1.88
CA SER A 81 -6.15 2.11 0.68
C SER A 81 -6.94 2.35 -0.60
N LEU A 82 -6.21 2.65 -1.67
CA LEU A 82 -6.71 2.58 -3.03
C LEU A 82 -6.35 1.22 -3.63
N TRP A 83 -7.28 0.63 -4.34
CA TRP A 83 -7.11 -0.61 -5.07
C TRP A 83 -7.34 -0.35 -6.54
N ALA A 84 -6.49 -0.89 -7.41
CA ALA A 84 -6.59 -0.66 -8.83
C ALA A 84 -6.46 -1.96 -9.63
N ARG A 85 -7.28 -2.07 -10.66
CA ARG A 85 -7.28 -3.21 -11.59
C ARG A 85 -7.51 -2.76 -13.03
N ALA A 86 -7.15 -3.61 -13.98
CA ALA A 86 -7.45 -3.33 -15.38
C ALA A 86 -8.97 -3.33 -15.63
N PRO A 87 -9.49 -2.42 -16.48
CA PRO A 87 -10.91 -2.40 -16.79
C PRO A 87 -11.43 -3.74 -17.31
N GLY A 88 -12.58 -4.18 -16.78
CA GLY A 88 -13.22 -5.45 -17.13
C GLY A 88 -12.46 -6.70 -16.66
N ARG A 89 -11.42 -6.56 -15.80
CA ARG A 89 -10.73 -7.68 -15.17
C ARG A 89 -11.07 -7.78 -13.68
N GLY A 90 -11.12 -9.01 -13.15
CA GLY A 90 -11.40 -9.25 -11.74
C GLY A 90 -10.18 -9.16 -10.81
N ALA A 91 -8.96 -9.36 -11.35
CA ALA A 91 -7.74 -9.43 -10.55
C ALA A 91 -7.18 -8.04 -10.22
N TRP A 92 -6.83 -7.81 -8.95
CA TRP A 92 -6.14 -6.61 -8.50
C TRP A 92 -4.72 -6.54 -9.08
N LEU A 93 -4.29 -5.34 -9.43
CA LEU A 93 -2.93 -5.07 -9.92
C LEU A 93 -2.10 -4.32 -8.88
N LEU A 94 -2.73 -3.41 -8.15
CA LEU A 94 -2.09 -2.50 -7.22
C LEU A 94 -2.99 -2.27 -6.01
N GLN A 95 -2.40 -2.34 -4.82
CA GLN A 95 -2.92 -1.78 -3.59
C GLN A 95 -1.99 -0.65 -3.15
N ALA A 96 -2.52 0.55 -2.93
CA ALA A 96 -1.81 1.69 -2.37
C ALA A 96 -2.36 1.99 -0.97
N ASN A 97 -1.63 1.58 0.06
CA ASN A 97 -1.93 1.85 1.46
C ASN A 97 -1.70 3.33 1.78
N LEU A 98 -2.66 3.97 2.44
CA LEU A 98 -2.62 5.38 2.83
C LEU A 98 -2.17 5.49 4.28
N GLU A 99 -1.00 6.10 4.49
CA GLU A 99 -0.41 6.25 5.82
C GLU A 99 -0.20 7.74 6.16
N ASP A 100 -0.39 8.07 7.43
CA ASP A 100 -0.26 9.45 7.90
C ASP A 100 1.21 9.78 8.17
N VAL A 101 1.70 10.80 7.46
CA VAL A 101 3.02 11.37 7.66
C VAL A 101 2.90 12.87 7.89
N ALA A 102 3.33 13.34 9.05
CA ALA A 102 3.34 14.75 9.41
C ALA A 102 4.67 15.13 10.05
N GLY A 103 5.28 16.23 9.56
CA GLY A 103 6.58 16.70 10.06
C GLY A 103 7.68 15.64 10.01
N GLY A 104 7.68 14.79 8.97
CA GLY A 104 8.64 13.69 8.80
C GLY A 104 8.44 12.50 9.75
N ASN A 105 7.31 12.42 10.46
CA ASN A 105 6.96 11.30 11.32
C ASN A 105 5.76 10.55 10.77
N TRP A 106 5.92 9.25 10.61
CA TRP A 106 4.85 8.30 10.36
C TRP A 106 4.10 7.99 11.66
N THR A 107 2.78 7.87 11.56
CA THR A 107 1.88 7.49 12.65
C THR A 107 1.09 6.25 12.25
N TYR A 108 1.09 5.23 13.10
CA TYR A 108 0.36 4.01 12.80
C TYR A 108 -1.16 4.24 12.89
N ARG A 109 -1.88 4.03 11.80
CA ARG A 109 -3.33 4.28 11.71
C ARG A 109 -4.17 3.59 12.80
N ARG A 110 -3.80 2.37 13.22
CA ARG A 110 -4.57 1.60 14.22
C ARG A 110 -4.20 1.94 15.68
N ASP A 111 -3.06 2.59 15.91
CA ASP A 111 -2.65 3.03 17.24
C ASP A 111 -1.76 4.29 17.13
N PRO A 112 -2.34 5.50 17.28
CA PRO A 112 -1.60 6.76 17.16
C PRO A 112 -0.47 6.96 18.18
N ARG A 113 -0.37 6.12 19.22
CA ARG A 113 0.77 6.12 20.16
C ARG A 113 2.03 5.55 19.50
N VAL A 114 1.89 4.75 18.45
CA VAL A 114 3.00 4.20 17.68
C VAL A 114 3.40 5.19 16.59
N ARG A 115 4.49 5.92 16.86
CA ARG A 115 5.05 6.93 15.95
C ARG A 115 6.54 6.74 15.75
N ARG A 116 7.00 6.99 14.53
CA ARG A 116 8.42 6.88 14.15
C ARG A 116 8.77 7.90 13.07
N PRO A 117 10.01 8.42 13.04
CA PRO A 117 10.51 9.15 11.88
C PRO A 117 10.40 8.28 10.63
N VAL A 118 10.08 8.87 9.47
CA VAL A 118 9.94 8.14 8.19
C VAL A 118 11.16 7.27 7.88
N ARG A 119 12.38 7.77 8.17
CA ARG A 119 13.63 7.00 8.04
C ARG A 119 13.66 5.71 8.86
N GLY A 120 12.95 5.66 9.99
CA GLY A 120 12.89 4.49 10.87
C GLY A 120 11.85 3.45 10.43
N VAL A 121 10.96 3.81 9.51
CA VAL A 121 9.99 2.90 8.88
C VAL A 121 10.31 2.62 7.42
N THR A 122 11.41 3.16 6.91
CA THR A 122 11.94 2.92 5.58
C THR A 122 13.09 1.92 5.65
N TRP A 123 13.08 0.95 4.73
CA TRP A 123 14.21 0.09 4.42
C TRP A 123 14.49 0.15 2.91
N HIS A 124 15.73 0.05 2.48
CA HIS A 124 16.09 0.13 1.06
C HIS A 124 16.58 -1.23 0.54
N SER A 125 15.90 -1.73 -0.49
CA SER A 125 16.39 -2.82 -1.34
C SER A 125 17.09 -2.21 -2.56
N GLY A 126 18.40 -2.00 -2.47
CA GLY A 126 19.13 -1.23 -3.47
C GLY A 126 18.58 0.21 -3.56
N ARG A 127 17.96 0.55 -4.71
CA ARG A 127 17.32 1.87 -4.93
C ARG A 127 15.82 1.89 -4.62
N VAL A 128 15.22 0.76 -4.29
CA VAL A 128 13.77 0.65 -4.08
C VAL A 128 13.47 0.93 -2.60
N PRO A 129 12.76 2.02 -2.27
CA PRO A 129 12.26 2.23 -0.92
C PRO A 129 11.20 1.18 -0.60
N CYS A 130 11.32 0.55 0.55
CA CYS A 130 10.41 -0.47 1.05
C CYS A 130 9.97 -0.12 2.47
N VAL A 131 8.79 -0.56 2.87
CA VAL A 131 8.36 -0.46 4.26
C VAL A 131 9.19 -1.43 5.10
N ALA A 132 9.71 -0.94 6.23
CA ALA A 132 10.54 -1.74 7.12
C ALA A 132 9.77 -2.96 7.66
N ARG A 133 10.46 -4.09 7.76
CA ARG A 133 9.89 -5.36 8.24
C ARG A 133 9.08 -5.25 9.53
N GLY A 134 9.57 -4.47 10.50
CA GLY A 134 8.88 -4.30 11.78
C GLY A 134 7.48 -3.71 11.61
N VAL A 135 7.30 -2.81 10.62
CA VAL A 135 6.00 -2.21 10.29
C VAL A 135 5.12 -3.21 9.55
N GLN A 136 5.68 -3.98 8.61
CA GLN A 136 4.96 -5.06 7.92
C GLN A 136 4.36 -6.07 8.92
N LEU A 137 5.17 -6.47 9.92
CA LEU A 137 4.72 -7.37 10.99
C LEU A 137 3.68 -6.71 11.89
N LEU A 138 3.86 -5.42 12.21
CA LEU A 138 2.89 -4.66 13.02
C LEU A 138 1.50 -4.63 12.38
N TRP A 139 1.41 -4.42 11.06
CA TRP A 139 0.15 -4.45 10.32
C TRP A 139 -0.57 -5.79 10.37
N LYS A 140 0.18 -6.90 10.44
CA LYS A 140 -0.36 -8.26 10.54
C LYS A 140 -0.64 -8.71 11.98
N ALA A 141 0.05 -8.14 12.96
CA ALA A 141 -0.11 -8.47 14.37
C ALA A 141 -1.37 -7.85 14.99
N ALA A 142 -1.73 -6.64 14.58
CA ALA A 142 -3.03 -6.08 14.92
C ALA A 142 -4.08 -6.80 14.06
N ALA A 143 -5.05 -7.48 14.69
CA ALA A 143 -6.10 -8.20 13.98
C ALA A 143 -6.70 -7.32 12.87
N PRO A 144 -6.92 -7.84 11.66
CA PRO A 144 -7.81 -7.18 10.72
C PRO A 144 -9.18 -7.11 11.40
N ALA A 145 -9.80 -5.92 11.43
CA ALA A 145 -11.25 -5.91 11.49
C ALA A 145 -11.70 -6.62 10.20
N GLY A 146 -12.07 -7.89 10.33
CA GLY A 146 -12.54 -8.72 9.21
C GLY A 146 -11.50 -9.07 8.13
N GLU A 147 -10.67 -10.08 8.36
CA GLU A 147 -10.31 -10.97 7.25
C GLU A 147 -10.60 -12.40 7.70
N GLY A 148 -11.68 -12.93 7.11
CA GLY A 148 -12.03 -14.32 7.15
C GLY A 148 -10.85 -15.16 6.68
N GLN A 149 -10.55 -16.14 7.49
CA GLN A 149 -9.62 -17.20 7.22
C GLN A 149 -10.16 -18.03 6.07
N ASP A 150 -9.71 -17.77 4.84
CA ASP A 150 -9.92 -18.72 3.75
C ASP A 150 -9.10 -19.97 4.07
N ARG A 151 -9.87 -21.01 4.40
CA ARG A 151 -9.44 -22.36 4.71
C ARG A 151 -8.81 -23.00 3.47
N LEU A 152 -7.86 -23.89 3.77
CA LEU A 152 -7.26 -24.91 2.90
C LEU A 152 -8.21 -25.47 1.83
#